data_AF-A0A7J9ES79-F1
#
_entry.id   AF-A0A7J9ES79-F1
#
_cell.length_a   1.000
_cell.length_b   1.000
_cell.length_c   1.000
_cell.angle_alpha   90.00
_cell.angle_beta   90.00
_cell.angle_gamma   90.00
#
_symmetry.space_group_name_H-M   'P 1'
#
loop_
_entity.id
_entity.type
_entity.pdbx_description
1 polymer ?
#
loop_
_entity_poly.entity_id
_entity_poly.type
_entity_poly.pdbx_seq_one_letter_code
_entity_poly.pdbx_strand_id
1 'polypeptide(L)'
;AQGLNPKCETQDQGSNLQVFHIYSPCSPFKPSKPLSWEEDVLQTQAKDQARLQNLSSLVAKKSVVPIASGRQIVQSPTYIVRANIGTPPQTLLMAMDTSNDAAWIPCTGCLGCSSTVFDNAKSTTFQSLGCQAPQCKQ
;
A
#
# COMPACT_ATOMS: atom_id res chain seq x y z
N ALA A 1 -12.32 -27.55 -7.93
CA ALA A 1 -12.82 -26.63 -6.88
C ALA A 1 -13.66 -25.56 -7.56
N GLN A 2 -14.95 -25.46 -7.22
CA GLN A 2 -15.85 -24.43 -7.76
C GLN A 2 -15.37 -23.08 -7.25
N GLY A 3 -14.72 -22.29 -8.12
CA GLY A 3 -14.16 -21.00 -7.76
C GLY A 3 -15.27 -20.00 -7.48
N LEU A 4 -15.46 -19.66 -6.21
CA LEU A 4 -16.33 -18.58 -5.74
C LEU A 4 -16.07 -17.32 -6.58
N ASN A 5 -17.08 -16.79 -7.27
CA ASN A 5 -17.01 -15.43 -7.82
C ASN A 5 -16.90 -14.48 -6.63
N PRO A 6 -15.72 -13.89 -6.36
CA PRO A 6 -15.55 -13.08 -5.18
C PRO A 6 -16.31 -11.78 -5.37
N LYS A 7 -17.13 -11.41 -4.39
CA LYS A 7 -17.81 -10.11 -4.37
C LYS A 7 -16.77 -9.03 -4.06
N CYS A 8 -16.17 -8.48 -5.11
CA CYS A 8 -15.11 -7.47 -4.99
C CYS A 8 -15.64 -6.08 -4.70
N GLU A 9 -16.94 -5.86 -4.90
CA GLU A 9 -17.62 -4.64 -4.49
C GLU A 9 -18.38 -4.92 -3.20
N THR A 10 -17.80 -4.52 -2.08
CA THR A 10 -18.55 -4.33 -0.84
C THR A 10 -19.02 -2.89 -0.78
N GLN A 11 -20.27 -2.68 -0.36
CA GLN A 11 -20.88 -1.37 -0.27
C GLN A 11 -20.07 -0.50 0.69
N ASP A 12 -19.49 0.59 0.18
CA ASP A 12 -18.70 1.52 0.98
C ASP A 12 -19.65 2.28 1.93
N GLN A 13 -19.57 1.96 3.21
CA GLN A 13 -20.34 2.62 4.28
C GLN A 13 -19.63 3.89 4.78
N GLY A 14 -18.60 4.37 4.08
CA GLY A 14 -17.93 5.65 4.32
C GLY A 14 -16.92 5.67 5.48
N SER A 15 -16.87 4.61 6.30
CA SER A 15 -15.96 4.51 7.46
C SER A 15 -14.96 3.36 7.37
N ASN A 16 -15.05 2.51 6.34
CA ASN A 16 -14.25 1.30 6.22
C ASN A 16 -13.25 1.42 5.07
N LEU A 17 -11.99 1.07 5.31
CA LEU A 17 -10.98 0.93 4.27
C LEU A 17 -10.92 -0.52 3.78
N GLN A 18 -11.08 -0.71 2.47
CA GLN A 18 -10.93 -2.03 1.86
C GLN A 18 -9.44 -2.33 1.66
N VAL A 19 -8.93 -3.31 2.40
CA VAL A 19 -7.56 -3.81 2.28
C VAL A 19 -7.56 -5.10 1.47
N PHE A 20 -6.66 -5.19 0.49
CA PHE A 20 -6.54 -6.38 -0.35
C PHE A 20 -5.07 -6.72 -0.62
N HIS A 21 -4.78 -8.01 -0.65
CA HIS A 21 -3.50 -8.52 -1.13
C HIS A 21 -3.38 -8.23 -2.63
N ILE A 22 -2.19 -7.85 -3.11
CA ILE A 22 -1.98 -7.47 -4.52
C ILE A 22 -2.33 -8.58 -5.52
N TYR A 23 -2.24 -9.85 -5.13
CA TYR A 23 -2.59 -10.99 -5.97
C TYR A 23 -3.99 -11.57 -5.70
N SER A 24 -4.76 -10.94 -4.81
CA SER A 24 -6.13 -11.39 -4.54
C SER A 24 -7.03 -11.25 -5.79
N PRO A 25 -8.09 -12.07 -5.92
CA PRO A 25 -9.01 -12.00 -7.06
C PRO A 25 -9.67 -10.63 -7.29
N CYS A 26 -9.76 -9.80 -6.24
CA CYS A 26 -10.36 -8.47 -6.26
C CYS A 26 -9.36 -7.33 -6.46
N SER A 27 -8.07 -7.66 -6.54
CA SER A 27 -7.02 -6.69 -6.83
C SER A 27 -7.05 -6.29 -8.31
N PRO A 28 -6.84 -5.00 -8.64
CA PRO A 28 -6.58 -4.57 -10.00
C PRO A 28 -5.22 -5.06 -10.52
N PHE A 29 -4.34 -5.55 -9.64
CA PHE A 29 -3.05 -6.16 -9.98
C PHE A 29 -3.09 -7.69 -10.02
N LYS A 30 -4.29 -8.29 -10.02
CA LYS A 30 -4.41 -9.75 -10.09
C LYS A 30 -3.70 -10.30 -11.33
N PRO A 31 -2.92 -11.38 -11.20
CA PRO A 31 -2.24 -11.99 -12.34
C PRO A 31 -3.25 -12.64 -13.29
N SER A 32 -2.98 -12.59 -14.60
CA SER A 32 -3.82 -13.23 -15.62
C SER A 32 -3.93 -14.74 -15.44
N LYS A 33 -2.93 -15.35 -14.79
CA LYS A 33 -2.93 -16.75 -14.36
C LYS A 33 -2.74 -16.76 -12.83
N PRO A 34 -3.81 -16.95 -12.06
CA PRO A 34 -3.68 -17.03 -10.61
C PRO A 34 -2.88 -18.29 -10.25
N LEU A 35 -1.88 -18.11 -9.39
CA LEU A 35 -1.17 -19.21 -8.74
C LEU A 35 -2.05 -19.81 -7.65
N SER A 36 -1.79 -21.07 -7.28
CA SER A 36 -2.28 -21.58 -6.00
C SER A 36 -1.68 -20.76 -4.84
N TRP A 37 -2.33 -20.80 -3.68
CA TRP A 37 -1.80 -20.13 -2.49
C TRP A 37 -0.39 -20.63 -2.15
N GLU A 38 -0.17 -21.94 -2.24
CA GLU A 38 1.10 -22.59 -1.96
C GLU A 38 2.20 -22.11 -2.93
N GLU A 39 1.88 -22.04 -4.22
CA GLU A 39 2.79 -21.53 -5.26
C GLU A 39 3.15 -20.05 -5.02
N ASP A 40 2.18 -19.24 -4.62
CA ASP A 40 2.38 -17.81 -4.31
C ASP A 40 3.32 -17.61 -3.10
N VAL A 41 3.16 -18.44 -2.05
CA VAL A 41 4.05 -18.45 -0.88
C VAL A 41 5.48 -18.84 -1.28
N LEU A 42 5.65 -19.89 -2.07
CA LEU A 42 6.97 -20.33 -2.53
C LEU A 42 7.64 -19.27 -3.43
N GLN A 43 6.88 -18.64 -4.32
CA GLN A 43 7.40 -17.57 -5.15
C GLN A 43 7.79 -16.33 -4.33
N THR A 44 6.96 -15.97 -3.35
CA THR A 44 7.25 -14.86 -2.42
C THR A 44 8.52 -15.14 -1.64
N GLN A 45 8.70 -16.35 -1.13
CA GLN A 45 9.95 -16.77 -0.46
C GLN A 45 11.16 -16.66 -1.40
N ALA A 46 11.03 -17.11 -2.65
CA ALA A 46 12.11 -17.05 -3.63
C ALA A 46 12.52 -15.61 -3.98
N LYS A 47 11.56 -14.67 -4.03
CA LYS A 47 11.81 -13.24 -4.25
C LYS A 47 12.46 -12.55 -3.06
N ASP A 48 12.36 -13.15 -1.88
CA ASP A 48 12.82 -12.58 -0.61
C ASP A 48 14.20 -13.12 -0.17
N GLN A 49 14.93 -13.75 -1.09
CA GLN A 49 16.22 -14.37 -0.86
C GLN A 49 17.23 -13.45 -0.16
N ALA A 50 17.29 -12.16 -0.54
CA ALA A 50 18.23 -11.20 0.04
C ALA A 50 17.93 -10.93 1.53
N ARG A 51 16.66 -10.81 1.91
CA ARG A 51 16.26 -10.64 3.31
C ARG A 51 16.56 -11.91 4.09
N LEU A 52 16.25 -13.08 3.54
CA LEU A 52 16.56 -14.37 4.16
C LEU A 52 18.07 -14.54 4.41
N GLN A 53 18.91 -14.18 3.45
CA GLN A 53 20.37 -14.19 3.59
C GLN A 53 20.87 -13.20 4.65
N ASN A 54 20.30 -11.98 4.68
CA ASN A 54 20.64 -11.01 5.71
C ASN A 54 20.27 -11.51 7.11
N LEU A 55 19.02 -11.95 7.30
CA LEU A 55 18.54 -12.46 8.58
C LEU A 55 19.33 -13.69 9.03
N SER A 56 19.62 -14.64 8.13
CA SER A 56 20.42 -15.82 8.46
C SER A 56 21.85 -15.47 8.88
N SER A 57 22.45 -14.41 8.31
CA SER A 57 23.77 -13.91 8.75
C SER A 57 23.77 -13.29 10.15
N LEU A 58 22.61 -12.84 10.62
CA LEU A 58 22.41 -12.23 11.94
C LEU A 58 22.07 -13.26 13.02
N VAL A 59 21.57 -14.44 12.62
CA VAL A 59 21.35 -15.58 13.53
C VAL A 59 22.68 -15.89 14.23
N ALA A 60 22.64 -15.86 15.57
CA ALA A 60 23.76 -16.01 16.50
C ALA A 60 24.69 -14.78 16.72
N LYS A 61 24.46 -13.61 16.09
CA LYS A 61 25.33 -12.42 16.26
C LYS A 61 24.66 -11.14 16.78
N LYS A 62 23.36 -10.93 16.55
CA LYS A 62 22.62 -9.76 17.07
C LYS A 62 21.19 -10.12 17.44
N SER A 63 20.78 -9.75 18.66
CA SER A 63 19.38 -9.80 19.13
C SER A 63 18.55 -8.58 18.72
N VAL A 64 19.20 -7.55 18.17
CA VAL A 64 18.56 -6.30 17.71
C VAL A 64 18.74 -6.19 16.20
N VAL A 65 17.63 -6.32 15.48
CA VAL A 65 17.55 -6.15 14.03
C VAL A 65 17.12 -4.70 13.77
N PRO A 66 17.89 -3.88 13.02
CA PRO A 66 17.45 -2.53 12.70
C PRO A 66 16.18 -2.60 11.85
N ILE A 67 15.13 -1.89 12.27
CA ILE A 67 13.94 -1.68 11.46
C ILE A 67 14.35 -0.68 10.37
N ALA A 68 14.72 -1.19 9.21
CA ALA A 68 14.93 -0.39 8.01
C ALA A 68 13.79 -0.63 7.04
N SER A 69 13.34 0.43 6.36
CA SER A 69 12.33 0.30 5.32
C SER A 69 12.86 -0.62 4.21
N GLY A 70 12.20 -1.77 4.01
CA GLY A 70 12.49 -2.68 2.91
C GLY A 70 12.13 -2.10 1.53
N ARG A 71 11.58 -0.88 1.45
CA ARG A 71 11.03 -0.26 0.23
C ARG A 71 12.02 -0.15 -0.93
N GLN A 72 13.32 -0.01 -0.65
CA GLN A 72 14.36 -0.01 -1.69
C GLN A 72 14.61 -1.40 -2.31
N ILE A 73 14.20 -2.48 -1.62
CA ILE A 73 14.42 -3.88 -2.01
C ILE A 73 13.10 -4.51 -2.47
N VAL A 74 12.03 -4.28 -1.72
CA VAL A 74 10.67 -4.76 -1.94
C VAL A 74 9.90 -3.62 -2.62
N GLN A 75 10.17 -3.38 -3.89
CA GLN A 75 9.65 -2.24 -4.66
C GLN A 75 8.12 -2.25 -4.89
N SER A 76 7.38 -3.16 -4.23
CA SER A 76 5.93 -3.27 -4.34
C SER A 76 5.31 -3.54 -2.98
N PRO A 77 4.20 -2.86 -2.62
CA PRO A 77 3.46 -3.20 -1.41
C PRO A 77 2.82 -4.58 -1.55
N THR A 78 2.82 -5.38 -0.48
CA THR A 78 2.09 -6.67 -0.43
C THR A 78 0.57 -6.46 -0.30
N TYR A 79 0.19 -5.38 0.37
CA TYR A 79 -1.20 -5.00 0.60
C TYR A 79 -1.44 -3.58 0.11
N ILE A 80 -2.62 -3.39 -0.46
CA ILE A 80 -3.07 -2.11 -0.97
C ILE A 80 -4.47 -1.80 -0.47
N VAL A 81 -4.76 -0.51 -0.43
CA VAL A 81 -6.01 0.04 0.08
C VAL A 81 -6.66 0.87 -1.01
N ARG A 82 -7.98 0.69 -1.18
CA ARG A 82 -8.80 1.61 -1.98
C ARG A 82 -9.35 2.68 -1.04
N ALA A 83 -8.89 3.91 -1.20
CA ALA A 83 -9.26 5.03 -0.34
C ALA A 83 -10.02 6.10 -1.13
N ASN A 84 -11.09 6.61 -0.54
CA ASN A 84 -11.90 7.69 -1.06
C ASN A 84 -11.52 8.98 -0.32
N ILE A 85 -10.90 9.94 -1.02
CA ILE A 85 -10.30 11.13 -0.42
C ILE A 85 -10.97 12.39 -0.95
N GLY A 86 -11.27 13.33 -0.05
CA GLY A 86 -11.88 14.62 -0.40
C GLY A 86 -13.39 14.57 -0.60
N THR A 87 -13.96 15.69 -1.03
CA THR A 87 -15.41 15.84 -1.26
C THR A 87 -15.69 16.66 -2.51
N PRO A 88 -16.36 16.14 -3.56
CA PRO A 88 -16.77 14.74 -3.70
C PRO A 88 -15.57 13.77 -3.69
N PRO A 89 -15.77 12.49 -3.34
CA PRO A 89 -14.67 11.55 -3.17
C PRO A 89 -13.86 11.31 -4.45
N GLN A 90 -12.54 11.32 -4.32
CA GLN A 90 -11.59 10.89 -5.35
C GLN A 90 -10.95 9.57 -4.91
N THR A 91 -11.17 8.50 -5.67
CA THR A 91 -10.67 7.16 -5.32
C THR A 91 -9.20 6.98 -5.73
N LEU A 92 -8.36 6.59 -4.78
CA LEU A 92 -6.94 6.28 -5.00
C LEU A 92 -6.61 4.88 -4.48
N LEU A 93 -5.64 4.24 -5.15
CA LEU A 93 -5.01 3.02 -4.69
C LEU A 93 -3.75 3.38 -3.92
N MET A 94 -3.66 2.97 -2.66
CA MET A 94 -2.57 3.31 -1.76
C MET A 94 -1.85 2.04 -1.29
N ALA A 95 -0.53 2.12 -1.12
CA ALA A 95 0.25 1.11 -0.45
C ALA A 95 -0.05 1.11 1.05
N MET A 96 -0.26 -0.06 1.66
CA MET A 96 -0.32 -0.17 3.11
C MET A 96 1.10 -0.29 3.67
N ASP A 97 1.63 0.82 4.17
CA ASP A 97 2.96 0.88 4.79
C ASP A 97 2.80 0.98 6.32
N THR A 98 3.25 -0.05 7.04
CA THR A 98 3.18 -0.11 8.51
C THR A 98 4.40 0.52 9.19
N SER A 99 5.35 1.05 8.41
CA SER A 99 6.59 1.64 8.92
C SER A 99 6.53 3.16 9.14
N ASN A 100 5.39 3.80 8.85
CA ASN A 100 5.19 5.25 8.97
C ASN A 100 3.81 5.56 9.57
N ASP A 101 3.71 6.63 10.37
CA ASP A 101 2.47 7.16 10.93
C ASP A 101 1.80 8.21 10.02
N ALA A 102 2.45 8.57 8.90
CA ALA A 102 1.93 9.49 7.90
C ALA A 102 1.52 8.78 6.59
N ALA A 103 0.36 9.18 6.04
CA ALA A 103 -0.12 8.76 4.73
C ALA A 103 0.14 9.84 3.67
N TRP A 104 0.62 9.43 2.50
CA TRP A 104 1.00 10.34 1.42
C TRP A 104 0.35 9.93 0.11
N ILE A 105 -0.17 10.90 -0.63
CA ILE A 105 -0.72 10.72 -1.98
C ILE A 105 -0.09 11.77 -2.91
N PRO A 106 0.14 11.43 -4.18
CA PRO A 106 0.52 12.44 -5.16
C PRO A 106 -0.67 13.38 -5.43
N CYS A 107 -0.40 14.68 -5.56
CA CYS A 107 -1.41 15.68 -5.89
C CYS A 107 -1.08 16.43 -7.20
N THR A 108 -2.04 17.20 -7.69
CA THR A 108 -1.87 18.10 -8.84
C THR A 108 -0.63 18.98 -8.68
N GLY A 109 0.22 18.99 -9.70
CA GLY A 109 1.51 19.70 -9.69
C GLY A 109 2.72 18.85 -9.29
N CYS A 110 2.54 17.58 -8.93
CA CYS A 110 3.67 16.69 -8.68
C CYS A 110 4.50 16.44 -9.95
N LEU A 111 5.81 16.66 -9.87
CA LEU A 111 6.78 16.32 -10.91
C LEU A 111 7.30 14.89 -10.71
N GLY A 112 7.20 14.04 -11.73
CA GLY A 112 7.66 12.65 -11.68
C GLY A 112 6.69 11.65 -11.03
N CYS A 113 5.46 12.08 -10.71
CA CYS A 113 4.40 11.19 -10.22
C CYS A 113 3.69 10.42 -11.36
N SER A 114 2.94 9.37 -11.01
CA SER A 114 2.03 8.67 -11.92
C SER A 114 0.87 9.57 -12.39
N SER A 115 0.15 9.14 -13.42
CA SER A 115 -1.02 9.85 -13.96
C SER A 115 -2.20 9.97 -12.98
N THR A 116 -2.34 9.02 -12.06
CA THR A 116 -3.39 9.06 -11.03
C THR A 116 -2.92 9.89 -9.84
N VAL A 117 -3.53 11.07 -9.65
CA VAL A 117 -3.21 12.02 -8.57
C VAL A 117 -4.48 12.61 -7.97
N PHE A 118 -4.38 13.08 -6.72
CA PHE A 118 -5.43 13.85 -6.06
C PHE A 118 -5.49 15.28 -6.60
N ASP A 119 -6.67 15.70 -7.06
CA ASP A 119 -6.93 17.06 -7.52
C ASP A 119 -7.49 17.90 -6.38
N ASN A 120 -6.61 18.68 -5.75
CA ASN A 120 -6.96 19.54 -4.62
C ASN A 120 -8.05 20.57 -4.97
N ALA A 121 -8.08 21.09 -6.21
CA ALA A 121 -9.05 22.07 -6.66
C ALA A 121 -10.47 21.49 -6.80
N LYS A 122 -10.59 20.17 -6.94
CA LYS A 122 -11.88 19.46 -7.05
C LYS A 122 -12.45 19.00 -5.70
N SER A 123 -11.76 19.24 -4.60
CA SER A 123 -12.21 18.83 -3.26
C SER A 123 -12.62 20.03 -2.41
N THR A 124 -13.91 20.15 -2.09
CA THR A 124 -14.46 21.21 -1.22
C THR A 124 -13.99 21.10 0.23
N THR A 125 -13.53 19.92 0.64
CA THR A 125 -12.97 19.66 1.98
C THR A 125 -11.44 19.76 2.03
N PHE A 126 -10.77 20.07 0.91
CA PHE A 126 -9.33 20.31 0.93
C PHE A 126 -9.02 21.64 1.62
N GLN A 127 -8.01 21.62 2.49
CA GLN A 127 -7.46 22.82 3.12
C GLN A 127 -5.94 22.71 3.21
N SER A 128 -5.25 23.81 2.93
CA SER A 128 -3.80 23.89 3.08
C SER A 128 -3.42 24.02 4.56
N LEU A 129 -2.44 23.25 5.00
CA LEU A 129 -1.86 23.36 6.33
C LEU A 129 -0.71 24.38 6.31
N GLY A 130 -0.87 25.50 7.01
CA GLY A 130 0.18 26.52 7.13
C GLY A 130 1.26 26.13 8.14
N CYS A 131 2.48 26.65 7.98
CA CYS A 131 3.63 26.30 8.83
C CYS A 131 3.45 26.65 10.32
N GLN A 132 2.52 27.53 10.67
CA GLN A 132 2.22 27.92 12.06
C GLN A 132 1.18 27.02 12.73
N ALA A 133 0.68 26.01 12.02
CA ALA A 133 -0.29 25.08 12.57
C ALA A 133 0.31 24.30 13.75
N PRO A 134 -0.49 23.96 14.78
CA PRO A 134 -0.02 23.20 15.94
C PRO A 134 0.69 21.89 15.58
N GLN A 135 0.25 21.22 14.51
CA GLN A 135 0.82 19.98 13.99
C GLN A 135 2.24 20.15 13.43
N CYS A 136 2.64 21.37 13.09
CA CYS A 136 3.97 21.70 12.56
C CYS A 136 4.95 22.17 13.64
N LYS A 137 4.55 22.18 14.92
CA LYS A 137 5.43 22.53 16.04
C LYS A 137 6.24 21.30 16.45
N GLN A 138 7.57 21.44 16.43
CA GLN A 138 8.51 20.44 16.97
C GLN A 138 8.74 20.64 18.46
#